data_AF-A0A661BN42-F1
#
_entry.id   AF-A0A661BN42-F1
#
_cell.length_a   1.000
_cell.length_b   1.000
_cell.length_c   1.000
_cell.angle_alpha   90.00
_cell.angle_beta   90.00
_cell.angle_gamma   90.00
#
_symmetry.space_group_name_H-M   'P 1'
#
loop_
_entity.id
_entity.type
_entity.pdbx_description
1 polymer ?
#
loop_
_entity_poly.entity_id
_entity_poly.type
_entity_poly.pdbx_seq_one_letter_code
_entity_poly.pdbx_strand_id
1 'polypeptide(L)'
;MAEAKGLSKPVKLKSELAEFLGAAELPRTEITKKLWDYIKANKLQTKTENGSPENAGKYIVADVKLLPIFKNTNSKSKSGNLTDLRNMEEGQTINMMQMAAVVGANIE
;
A
#
# COMPACT_ATOMS: atom_id res chain seq x y z
N MET A 1 0.43 -18.71 -17.15
CA MET A 1 -0.91 -18.41 -16.63
C MET A 1 -1.01 -18.93 -15.19
N ALA A 2 -1.49 -18.07 -14.29
CA ALA A 2 -1.96 -18.37 -12.92
C ALA A 2 -0.97 -18.97 -11.89
N GLU A 3 -0.05 -18.15 -11.37
CA GLU A 3 0.49 -18.35 -10.00
C GLU A 3 -0.56 -17.90 -8.96
N ALA A 4 -1.70 -18.60 -8.95
CA ALA A 4 -2.83 -18.34 -8.06
C ALA A 4 -2.77 -19.18 -6.78
N LYS A 5 -1.58 -19.37 -6.17
CA LYS A 5 -1.42 -20.27 -5.00
C LYS A 5 -1.17 -19.58 -3.65
N GLY A 6 -1.11 -18.25 -3.61
CA GLY A 6 -0.94 -17.50 -2.35
C GLY A 6 -1.72 -16.19 -2.22
N LEU A 7 -2.23 -15.62 -3.33
CA LEU A 7 -2.88 -14.30 -3.31
C LEU A 7 -4.33 -14.31 -2.77
N SER A 8 -5.02 -15.46 -2.88
CA SER A 8 -6.41 -15.61 -2.45
C SER A 8 -6.57 -16.19 -1.04
N LYS A 9 -5.47 -16.46 -0.32
CA LYS A 9 -5.60 -16.87 1.08
C LYS A 9 -6.00 -15.63 1.89
N PRO A 10 -7.09 -15.68 2.68
CA PRO A 10 -7.38 -14.63 3.63
C PRO A 10 -6.22 -14.54 4.59
N VAL A 11 -5.64 -13.34 4.69
CA VAL A 11 -4.58 -13.02 5.63
C VAL A 11 -5.14 -12.09 6.68
N LYS A 12 -4.64 -12.21 7.91
CA LYS A 12 -5.00 -11.30 8.98
C LYS A 12 -4.42 -9.94 8.69
N LEU A 13 -5.25 -8.92 8.80
CA LEU A 13 -4.90 -7.52 8.62
C LEU A 13 -4.44 -6.99 9.98
N LYS A 14 -3.39 -6.17 10.00
CA LYS A 14 -3.08 -5.37 11.19
C LYS A 14 -4.20 -4.37 11.47
N SER A 15 -4.34 -3.94 12.73
CA SER A 15 -5.41 -3.04 13.19
C SER A 15 -5.63 -1.84 12.26
N GLU A 16 -4.57 -1.13 11.87
CA GLU A 16 -4.72 0.05 11.00
C GLU A 16 -5.29 -0.27 9.62
N LEU A 17 -4.79 -1.34 8.98
CA LEU A 17 -5.28 -1.76 7.67
C LEU A 17 -6.69 -2.38 7.79
N ALA A 18 -6.96 -3.07 8.89
CA ALA A 18 -8.25 -3.66 9.20
C ALA A 18 -9.33 -2.58 9.39
N GLU A 19 -9.02 -1.54 10.15
CA GLU A 19 -9.88 -0.38 10.37
C GLU A 19 -10.13 0.39 9.08
N PHE A 20 -9.09 0.56 8.25
CA PHE A 20 -9.23 1.22 6.96
C PHE A 20 -10.12 0.43 5.98
N LEU A 21 -9.98 -0.89 5.95
CA LEU A 21 -10.74 -1.76 5.04
C LEU A 21 -12.09 -2.23 5.61
N GLY A 22 -12.32 -2.02 6.91
CA GLY A 22 -13.47 -2.50 7.66
C GLY A 22 -13.55 -4.02 7.78
N ALA A 23 -12.41 -4.72 7.78
CA ALA A 23 -12.34 -6.17 7.81
C ALA A 23 -11.14 -6.63 8.62
N ALA A 24 -11.24 -7.76 9.34
CA ALA A 24 -10.11 -8.32 10.09
C ALA A 24 -9.23 -9.24 9.22
N GLU A 25 -9.82 -9.90 8.22
CA GLU A 25 -9.15 -10.89 7.38
C GLU A 25 -9.56 -10.70 5.93
N LEU A 26 -8.59 -10.42 5.04
CA LEU A 26 -8.84 -10.28 3.60
C LEU A 26 -7.70 -10.88 2.79
N PRO A 27 -7.97 -11.39 1.58
CA PRO A 27 -6.90 -11.82 0.69
C PRO A 27 -6.10 -10.64 0.15
N ARG A 28 -4.81 -10.85 -0.14
CA ARG A 28 -3.90 -9.82 -0.68
C ARG A 28 -4.45 -9.11 -1.92
N THR A 29 -5.16 -9.84 -2.78
CA THR A 29 -5.83 -9.28 -3.95
C THR A 29 -6.90 -8.26 -3.59
N GLU A 30 -7.78 -8.56 -2.63
CA GLU A 30 -8.84 -7.64 -2.22
C GLU A 30 -8.28 -6.43 -1.48
N ILE A 31 -7.25 -6.61 -0.64
CA ILE A 31 -6.55 -5.51 0.03
C ILE A 31 -5.98 -4.53 -1.00
N THR A 32 -5.21 -5.06 -1.95
CA THR A 32 -4.58 -4.25 -2.99
C THR A 32 -5.64 -3.54 -3.82
N LYS A 33 -6.73 -4.24 -4.16
CA LYS A 33 -7.84 -3.70 -4.94
C LYS A 33 -8.56 -2.57 -4.20
N LYS A 34 -8.90 -2.74 -2.92
CA LYS A 34 -9.56 -1.71 -2.11
C LYS A 34 -8.67 -0.48 -1.93
N LEU A 35 -7.39 -0.67 -1.64
CA LEU A 35 -6.43 0.42 -1.56
C LEU A 35 -6.32 1.15 -2.91
N TRP A 36 -6.23 0.42 -4.02
CA TRP A 36 -6.14 0.99 -5.36
C TRP A 36 -7.41 1.75 -5.77
N ASP A 37 -8.58 1.23 -5.39
CA ASP A 37 -9.87 1.88 -5.58
C ASP A 37 -9.92 3.21 -4.83
N TYR A 38 -9.48 3.23 -3.56
CA TYR A 38 -9.34 4.46 -2.78
C TYR A 38 -8.36 5.45 -3.43
N ILE A 39 -7.18 4.99 -3.84
CA ILE A 39 -6.15 5.80 -4.50
C ILE A 39 -6.70 6.45 -5.77
N LYS A 40 -7.46 5.69 -6.58
CA LYS A 40 -8.09 6.19 -7.81
C LYS A 40 -9.25 7.14 -7.52
N ALA A 41 -10.11 6.79 -6.56
CA ALA A 41 -11.24 7.63 -6.15
C ALA A 41 -10.76 9.00 -5.66
N ASN A 42 -9.64 9.03 -4.92
CA ASN A 42 -9.00 10.25 -4.42
C ASN A 42 -7.94 10.82 -5.38
N LYS A 43 -7.76 10.23 -6.57
CA LYS A 43 -6.82 10.68 -7.60
C LYS A 43 -5.36 10.81 -7.14
N LEU A 44 -4.95 10.03 -6.13
CA LEU A 44 -3.64 10.10 -5.50
C LEU A 44 -2.47 9.65 -6.40
N GLN A 45 -2.72 9.25 -7.64
CA GLN A 45 -1.66 8.87 -8.57
C GLN A 45 -0.92 10.10 -9.07
N THR A 46 0.40 10.05 -9.10
CA THR A 46 1.24 11.10 -9.67
C THR A 46 2.40 10.52 -10.47
N LYS A 47 2.88 11.32 -11.43
CA LYS A 47 4.05 11.00 -12.25
C LYS A 47 5.32 11.57 -11.63
N THR A 48 5.17 12.55 -10.73
CA THR A 48 6.26 13.29 -10.10
C THR A 48 6.42 12.81 -8.67
N GLU A 49 7.63 12.40 -8.30
CA GLU A 49 7.92 12.02 -6.92
C GLU A 49 7.78 13.24 -6.01
N ASN A 50 7.03 13.11 -4.90
CA ASN A 50 6.64 14.20 -4.00
C ASN A 50 5.89 15.36 -4.71
N GLY A 51 5.24 15.07 -5.84
CA GLY A 51 4.42 16.03 -6.57
C GLY A 51 2.94 15.97 -6.17
N SER A 52 2.15 16.84 -6.78
CA SER A 52 0.69 16.85 -6.60
C SER A 52 0.03 15.60 -7.22
N PRO A 53 -1.12 15.16 -6.68
CA PRO A 53 -1.93 14.10 -7.28
C PRO A 53 -2.45 14.53 -8.66
N GLU A 54 -1.99 13.86 -9.72
CA GLU A 54 -2.36 14.14 -11.12
C GLU A 54 -3.30 13.08 -11.70
N ASN A 55 -3.75 12.11 -10.89
CA ASN A 55 -4.46 10.91 -11.31
C ASN A 55 -3.75 10.10 -12.41
N ALA A 56 -2.44 10.29 -12.56
CA ALA A 56 -1.65 9.69 -13.63
C ALA A 56 -0.23 9.47 -13.15
N GLY A 57 0.32 8.29 -13.44
CA GLY A 57 1.70 7.95 -13.14
C GLY A 57 1.86 6.69 -12.30
N LYS A 58 3.11 6.45 -11.92
CA LYS A 58 3.57 5.23 -11.22
C LYS A 58 3.72 5.42 -9.71
N TYR A 59 3.57 6.66 -9.24
CA TYR A 59 3.70 7.03 -7.84
C TYR A 59 2.32 7.30 -7.25
N ILE A 60 2.20 7.09 -5.94
CA ILE A 60 0.99 7.24 -5.15
C ILE A 60 1.30 8.24 -4.04
N VAL A 61 0.62 9.36 -4.03
CA VAL A 61 0.70 10.38 -2.99
C VAL A 61 0.11 9.80 -1.69
N ALA A 62 0.88 9.90 -0.61
CA ALA A 62 0.46 9.53 0.72
C ALA A 62 -0.50 10.59 1.26
N ASP A 63 -1.69 10.10 1.57
CA ASP A 63 -2.77 10.84 2.20
C ASP A 63 -2.82 10.53 3.71
N VAL A 64 -3.50 11.37 4.49
CA VAL A 64 -3.70 11.19 5.94
C VAL A 64 -4.10 9.77 6.32
N LYS A 65 -4.98 9.13 5.53
CA LYS A 65 -5.46 7.77 5.84
C LYS A 65 -4.46 6.67 5.47
N LEU A 66 -3.61 6.90 4.49
CA LEU A 66 -2.62 5.92 4.02
C LEU A 66 -1.31 6.05 4.78
N LEU A 67 -0.99 7.24 5.28
CA LEU A 67 0.19 7.52 6.09
C LEU A 67 0.41 6.53 7.24
N PRO A 68 -0.57 6.25 8.12
CA PRO A 68 -0.29 5.43 9.29
C PRO A 68 -0.01 3.96 8.86
N ILE A 69 -0.71 3.46 7.82
CA ILE A 69 -0.45 2.15 7.18
C ILE A 69 0.96 2.10 6.54
N PHE A 70 1.37 3.19 5.86
CA PHE A 70 2.69 3.31 5.27
C PHE A 70 3.76 3.36 6.36
N LYS A 71 3.54 4.12 7.44
CA LYS A 71 4.46 4.18 8.58
C LYS A 71 4.64 2.83 9.25
N ASN A 72 3.65 1.94 9.22
CA ASN A 72 3.79 0.57 9.73
C ASN A 72 4.56 -0.37 8.77
N THR A 73 5.11 0.16 7.67
CA THR A 73 5.85 -0.62 6.67
C THR A 73 7.35 -0.49 6.87
N ASN A 74 7.94 -1.59 7.36
CA ASN A 74 9.38 -1.83 7.34
C ASN A 74 9.59 -3.25 6.78
N SER A 75 9.94 -3.35 5.51
CA SER A 75 10.13 -4.65 4.86
C SER A 75 11.42 -4.65 4.05
N LYS A 76 12.24 -5.67 4.29
CA LYS A 76 13.47 -5.90 3.53
C LYS A 76 13.16 -6.81 2.36
N SER A 77 13.29 -6.29 1.14
CA SER A 77 13.15 -7.09 -0.08
C SER A 77 14.22 -8.19 -0.15
N LYS A 78 13.91 -9.28 -0.83
CA LYS A 78 14.81 -10.44 -1.05
C LYS A 78 16.12 -10.03 -1.73
N SER A 79 16.12 -8.93 -2.48
CA SER A 79 17.31 -8.34 -3.12
C SER A 79 18.12 -7.40 -2.21
N GLY A 80 17.81 -7.32 -0.91
CA GLY A 80 18.52 -6.48 0.05
C GLY A 80 18.02 -5.04 0.16
N ASN A 81 17.09 -4.61 -0.71
CA ASN A 81 16.50 -3.27 -0.67
C ASN A 81 15.54 -3.14 0.52
N LEU A 82 15.88 -2.28 1.48
CA LEU A 82 15.01 -1.96 2.61
C LEU A 82 13.96 -0.93 2.15
N THR A 83 12.68 -1.30 2.26
CA THR A 83 11.57 -0.36 2.16
C THR A 83 11.21 0.10 3.56
N ASP A 84 11.69 1.29 3.93
CA ASP A 84 11.37 1.95 5.20
C ASP A 84 10.47 3.16 4.93
N LEU A 85 9.23 3.09 5.40
CA LEU A 85 8.23 4.15 5.24
C LEU A 85 7.80 4.73 6.59
N ARG A 86 8.49 4.37 7.68
CA ARG A 86 8.18 4.81 9.06
C ARG A 86 8.21 6.31 9.26
N ASN A 87 9.06 7.00 8.48
CA ASN A 87 9.23 8.44 8.51
C ASN A 87 8.47 9.16 7.39
N MET A 88 7.47 8.53 6.79
CA MET A 88 6.74 9.13 5.68
C MET A 88 5.82 10.28 6.14
N GLU A 89 5.73 11.34 5.36
CA GLU A 89 4.93 12.55 5.59
C GLU A 89 3.85 12.73 4.51
N GLU A 90 2.83 13.53 4.83
CA GLU A 90 1.74 13.83 3.89
C GLU A 90 2.29 14.52 2.64
N GLY A 91 1.81 14.10 1.46
CA GLY A 91 2.29 14.64 0.18
C GLY A 91 3.54 13.93 -0.36
N GLN A 92 4.21 13.09 0.43
CA GLN A 92 5.24 12.22 -0.12
C GLN A 92 4.63 11.13 -1.00
N THR A 93 5.44 10.57 -1.90
CA THR A 93 4.93 9.56 -2.83
C THR A 93 5.61 8.21 -2.70
N ILE A 94 4.84 7.13 -2.76
CA ILE A 94 5.37 5.77 -2.87
C ILE A 94 5.22 5.22 -4.28
N ASN A 95 6.09 4.28 -4.66
CA ASN A 95 5.94 3.55 -5.91
C ASN A 95 5.11 2.25 -5.74
N MET A 96 4.76 1.62 -6.86
CA MET A 96 3.98 0.37 -6.86
C MET A 96 4.69 -0.82 -6.17
N MET A 97 6.03 -0.84 -6.12
CA MET A 97 6.76 -1.89 -5.39
C MET A 97 6.63 -1.70 -3.88
N GLN A 98 6.73 -0.46 -3.41
CA GLN A 98 6.51 -0.10 -2.02
C GLN A 98 5.08 -0.42 -1.60
N MET A 99 4.10 -0.20 -2.48
CA MET A 99 2.72 -0.61 -2.21
C MET A 99 2.60 -2.12 -1.92
N ALA A 100 3.26 -2.96 -2.70
CA ALA A 100 3.29 -4.40 -2.44
C ALA A 100 3.98 -4.73 -1.10
N ALA A 101 5.04 -4.00 -0.75
CA ALA A 101 5.71 -4.12 0.55
C ALA A 101 4.81 -3.66 1.71
N VAL A 102 4.03 -2.59 1.52
CA VAL A 102 3.04 -2.08 2.49
C VAL A 102 2.02 -3.17 2.79
N VAL A 103 1.38 -3.71 1.75
CA VAL A 103 0.41 -4.80 1.91
C VAL A 103 1.07 -5.99 2.59
N GLY A 104 2.30 -6.34 2.21
CA GLY A 104 3.04 -7.44 2.83
C GLY A 104 3.44 -7.23 4.30
N ALA A 105 3.69 -5.99 4.72
CA ALA A 105 4.09 -5.64 6.09
C ALA A 105 2.90 -5.38 7.04
N ASN A 106 1.73 -5.10 6.46
CA ASN A 106 0.49 -4.82 7.18
C ASN A 106 -0.46 -6.03 7.29
N ILE A 107 0.03 -7.20 6.92
CA ILE A 107 -0.65 -8.48 7.08
C ILE A 107 0.21 -9.43 7.90
N GLU A 108 -0.45 -10.35 8.59
CA GLU A 108 0.15 -11.41 9.41
C GLU A 108 0.41 -12.69 8.59
#